data_AF-A0A3M6QZ10-F1
#
_entry.id   AF-A0A3M6QZ10-F1
#
_cell.length_a   1.000
_cell.length_b   1.000
_cell.length_c   1.000
_cell.angle_alpha   90.00
_cell.angle_beta   90.00
_cell.angle_gamma   90.00
#
_symmetry.space_group_name_H-M   'P 1'
#
loop_
_entity.id
_entity.type
_entity.pdbx_description
1 polymer ?
#
loop_
_entity_poly.entity_id
_entity_poly.type
_entity_poly.pdbx_seq_one_letter_code
_entity_poly.pdbx_strand_id
1 'polypeptide(L)' 'MRIAERRILVAAAQAGHEAYWNTLRQTGAVTVKAASGEIVERKRDGSVKVIKHLSIGKRVKPGTILKRVK' A
#
# COMPACT_ATOMS: atom_id res chain seq x y z
N MET A 1 -5.36 25.61 -4.81
CA MET A 1 -4.94 24.35 -5.46
C MET A 1 -4.45 23.27 -4.48
N ARG A 2 -3.48 23.56 -3.58
CA ARG A 2 -2.91 22.57 -2.62
C ARG A 2 -3.91 21.81 -1.73
N ILE A 3 -5.04 22.43 -1.37
CA ILE A 3 -6.08 21.78 -0.53
C ILE A 3 -6.78 20.64 -1.28
N ALA A 4 -7.06 20.82 -2.58
CA ALA A 4 -7.73 19.80 -3.40
C ALA A 4 -6.83 18.59 -3.64
N GLU A 5 -5.53 18.80 -3.87
CA GLU A 5 -4.53 17.73 -4.01
C GLU A 5 -4.39 16.92 -2.72
N ARG A 6 -4.43 17.57 -1.56
CA ARG A 6 -4.39 16.87 -0.26
C ARG A 6 -5.62 15.99 -0.05
N ARG A 7 -6.79 16.42 -0.51
CA ARG A 7 -8.03 15.61 -0.45
C ARG A 7 -7.92 14.35 -1.32
N ILE A 8 -7.27 14.42 -2.48
CA ILE A 8 -7.04 13.24 -3.34
C ILE A 8 -6.17 12.20 -2.62
N LEU A 9 -5.10 12.63 -1.94
CA LEU A 9 -4.24 11.71 -1.18
C LEU A 9 -4.99 11.05 -0.01
N VAL A 10 -5.82 11.80 0.70
CA VAL A 10 -6.64 11.25 1.79
C VAL A 10 -7.66 10.25 1.25
N ALA A 11 -8.34 10.57 0.14
CA ALA A 11 -9.29 9.67 -0.50
C ALA A 11 -8.61 8.37 -0.98
N ALA A 12 -7.42 8.47 -1.57
CA ALA A 12 -6.65 7.30 -2.01
C ALA A 12 -6.22 6.41 -0.83
N ALA A 13 -5.78 7.02 0.27
CA ALA A 13 -5.43 6.28 1.49
C ALA A 13 -6.64 5.56 2.09
N GLN A 14 -7.80 6.23 2.14
CA GLN A 14 -9.05 5.65 2.63
C GLN A 14 -9.50 4.48 1.73
N ALA A 15 -9.51 4.66 0.42
CA ALA A 15 -9.89 3.62 -0.54
C ALA A 15 -8.97 2.39 -0.43
N GLY A 16 -7.66 2.60 -0.25
CA GLY A 16 -6.71 1.51 -0.03
C GLY A 16 -6.96 0.74 1.27
N HIS A 17 -7.30 1.45 2.35
CA HIS A 17 -7.65 0.85 3.64
C HIS A 17 -8.93 0.00 3.54
N GLU A 18 -9.97 0.52 2.87
CA GLU A 18 -11.21 -0.21 2.66
C GLU A 18 -11.01 -1.44 1.77
N ALA A 19 -10.25 -1.32 0.68
CA ALA A 19 -9.90 -2.43 -0.18
C ALA A 19 -9.18 -3.55 0.59
N TYR A 20 -8.20 -3.19 1.44
CA TYR A 20 -7.50 -4.14 2.29
C TYR A 20 -8.46 -4.96 3.16
N TRP A 21 -9.35 -4.30 3.89
CA TRP A 21 -10.28 -4.98 4.80
C TRP A 21 -11.36 -5.77 4.05
N ASN A 22 -11.82 -5.27 2.90
CA ASN A 22 -12.80 -5.99 2.09
C ASN A 22 -12.20 -7.29 1.53
N THR A 23 -11.00 -7.24 0.96
CA THR A 23 -10.31 -8.45 0.48
C THR A 23 -10.04 -9.44 1.60
N LEU A 24 -9.56 -8.97 2.76
CA LEU A 24 -9.28 -9.83 3.91
C LEU A 24 -10.55 -10.51 4.45
N ARG A 25 -11.68 -9.79 4.48
CA ARG A 25 -12.98 -10.34 4.92
C ARG A 25 -13.55 -11.34 3.93
N GLN A 26 -13.44 -11.09 2.63
CA GLN A 26 -14.04 -11.92 1.58
C GLN A 26 -13.22 -13.18 1.28
N THR A 27 -11.90 -13.09 1.32
CA THR A 27 -11.01 -14.17 0.84
C THR A 27 -10.17 -14.80 1.95
N GLY A 28 -10.11 -14.18 3.13
CA GLY A 28 -9.28 -14.64 4.24
C GLY A 28 -7.80 -14.28 4.14
N ALA A 29 -7.35 -13.70 3.03
CA ALA A 29 -5.96 -13.28 2.83
C ALA A 29 -5.85 -12.02 1.95
N VAL A 30 -4.77 -11.25 2.08
CA VAL A 30 -4.50 -10.08 1.24
C VAL A 30 -3.02 -9.96 0.93
N THR A 31 -2.69 -9.67 -0.33
CA THR A 31 -1.32 -9.44 -0.75
C THR A 31 -0.99 -7.96 -0.68
N VAL A 32 0.06 -7.59 0.06
CA VAL A 32 0.50 -6.20 0.24
C VAL A 32 2.01 -6.07 0.16
N LYS A 33 2.50 -4.87 -0.18
CA LYS A 33 3.92 -4.53 -0.05
C LYS A 33 4.20 -4.08 1.38
N ALA A 34 5.06 -4.81 2.08
CA ALA A 34 5.53 -4.47 3.41
C ALA A 34 6.50 -3.28 3.38
N ALA A 35 6.65 -2.61 4.52
CA ALA A 35 7.56 -1.47 4.67
C ALA A 35 9.04 -1.84 4.50
N SER A 36 9.37 -3.14 4.65
CA SER A 36 10.65 -3.79 4.38
C SER A 36 10.93 -3.98 2.88
N GLY A 37 9.98 -3.68 2.00
CA GLY A 37 10.10 -3.86 0.56
C GLY A 37 9.59 -5.21 0.04
N GLU A 38 9.24 -6.14 0.94
CA GLU A 38 8.75 -7.47 0.59
C GLU A 38 7.29 -7.42 0.12
N ILE A 39 6.91 -8.35 -0.76
CA ILE A 39 5.51 -8.67 -1.03
C ILE A 39 5.13 -9.81 -0.12
N VAL A 40 4.12 -9.58 0.71
CA VAL A 40 3.65 -10.52 1.73
C VAL A 40 2.17 -10.80 1.53
N GLU A 41 1.79 -12.05 1.79
CA GLU A 41 0.40 -12.43 2.05
C GLU A 41 0.15 -12.29 3.55
N ARG A 42 -0.88 -11.52 3.92
CA ARG A 42 -1.38 -11.44 5.29
C ARG A 42 -2.73 -12.15 5.37
N LYS A 43 -2.85 -13.08 6.30
CA LYS A 43 -4.09 -13.82 6.53
C LYS A 43 -4.89 -13.22 7.68
N ARG A 44 -6.18 -13.55 7.72
CA ARG A 44 -7.12 -13.06 8.72
C ARG A 44 -6.77 -13.54 10.14
N ASP A 45 -6.11 -14.69 10.26
CA ASP A 45 -5.59 -15.24 11.52
C ASP A 45 -4.35 -14.49 12.06
N GLY A 46 -3.85 -13.49 11.32
CA GLY A 46 -2.68 -12.70 11.67
C GLY A 46 -1.36 -13.27 11.16
N SER A 47 -1.36 -14.46 10.54
CA SER A 47 -0.16 -15.03 9.94
C SER A 47 0.28 -14.24 8.70
N VAL A 48 1.59 -14.20 8.48
CA VAL A 48 2.22 -13.47 7.38
C VAL A 48 3.19 -14.39 6.66
N LYS A 49 3.05 -14.49 5.34
CA LYS A 49 3.95 -15.26 4.47
C LYS A 49 4.61 -14.35 3.46
N VAL A 50 5.94 -14.40 3.36
CA VAL A 50 6.67 -13.70 2.29
C VAL A 50 6.43 -14.46 0.98
N ILE A 51 5.95 -13.74 -0.04
CA ILE A 51 5.79 -14.27 -1.40
C ILE A 51 7.05 -13.97 -2.21
N LYS A 52 7.57 -12.74 -2.11
CA LYS A 52 8.68 -12.27 -2.92
C LYS A 52 9.43 -11.12 -2.25
N HIS A 53 10.75 -11.17 -2.26
CA HIS A 53 11.57 -10.00 -1.97
C HIS A 53 11.59 -9.08 -3.19
N LEU A 54 11.18 -7.83 -3.03
CA LEU A 54 11.49 -6.79 -4.00
C LEU A 54 12.63 -5.95 -3.44
N SER A 55 13.53 -5.53 -4.33
CA SER A 55 14.49 -4.49 -3.99
C SER A 55 13.74 -3.29 -3.41
N ILE A 56 14.18 -2.80 -2.25
CA ILE A 56 13.63 -1.60 -1.64
C ILE A 56 13.81 -0.46 -2.65
N GLY A 57 12.72 -0.03 -3.26
CA GLY A 57 12.73 1.19 -4.09
C GLY A 57 13.15 2.37 -3.23
N LYS A 58 13.71 3.41 -3.85
CA LYS A 58 14.15 4.62 -3.14
C LYS A 58 12.98 5.18 -2.31
N ARG A 59 13.08 5.10 -0.97
CA ARG A 59 12.10 5.74 -0.08
C ARG A 59 12.12 7.25 -0.37
N VAL A 60 10.94 7.80 -0.59
CA VAL A 60 10.77 9.24 -0.81
C VAL A 60 10.22 9.89 0.44
N LYS A 61 10.69 11.11 0.74
CA LYS A 61 10.20 11.88 1.87
C LYS A 61 8.73 12.27 1.63
N PRO A 62 7.88 12.33 2.67
CA PRO A 62 6.54 12.92 2.53
C PRO A 62 6.62 14.29 1.84
N GLY A 63 5.77 14.53 0.85
CA GLY A 63 5.81 15.74 0.02
C GLY A 63 6.71 15.67 -1.21
N THR A 64 7.41 14.54 -1.46
CA THR A 64 8.15 14.35 -2.72
C THR A 64 7.17 14.21 -3.88
N ILE A 65 7.25 15.13 -4.85
CA ILE A 65 6.47 15.08 -6.09
C ILE A 65 7.18 14.15 -7.07
N LEU A 66 6.57 12.99 -7.36
CA LEU A 66 7.07 12.07 -8.38
C LEU A 66 6.61 12.57 -9.75
N LYS A 67 7.57 12.89 -10.63
CA LYS A 67 7.29 13.20 -12.03
C LYS A 67 7.44 11.91 -12.85
N ARG A 68 6.53 11.69 -13.79
CA ARG A 68 6.69 10.65 -14.81
C ARG A 68 7.90 11.02 -15.67
N VAL A 69 8.94 10.21 -15.60
CA VAL A 69 10.06 10.29 -16.55
C VAL A 69 9.61 9.57 -17.82
N LYS A 70 9.83 10.21 -18.98
CA LYS A 70 9.49 9.67 -20.30
C LYS A 70 10.38 8.47 -20.63
#